data_AF-A0A1M6UR22-F1
#
_entry.id   AF-A0A1M6UR22-F1
#
_cell.length_a   1.000
_cell.length_b   1.000
_cell.length_c   1.000
_cell.angle_alpha   90.00
_cell.angle_beta   90.00
_cell.angle_gamma   90.00
#
_symmetry.space_group_name_H-M   'P 1'
#
loop_
_entity.id
_entity.type
_entity.pdbx_description
1 polymer ?
#
loop_
_entity_poly.entity_id
_entity_poly.type
_entity_poly.pdbx_seq_one_letter_code
_entity_poly.pdbx_strand_id
1 'polypeptide(L)'
;MIEEILGKNEETLQKYLEDHNKILMATLGVPEYAYNFVIPKFSFGGKYQSDFLVFTGQSSSYWITLVELEAATRVIFTKNGGYAKYLNIAMRQVKEWKIWINENMECFRKLLYDSIRKQNCDFYDKFDFCRRFIISQVIIIGRRNSLSKEDRARIAEEEDNRIQIITYDRLVECEKRIEQMRFHNFPFDRYHYDTLINDTSVHFDYPMDNVP
;
A
#
# COMPACT_ATOMS: atom_id res chain seq x y z
N MET A 1 15.11 -6.86 9.56
CA MET A 1 14.76 -6.25 8.26
C MET A 1 13.69 -7.05 7.56
N ILE A 2 12.81 -6.40 6.79
CA ILE A 2 11.79 -7.10 6.01
C ILE A 2 12.41 -8.10 5.02
N GLU A 3 13.58 -7.75 4.44
CA GLU A 3 14.34 -8.61 3.51
C GLU A 3 14.63 -10.00 4.10
N GLU A 4 14.94 -10.08 5.40
CA GLU A 4 15.32 -11.32 6.08
C GLU A 4 14.13 -12.26 6.33
N ILE A 5 12.90 -11.76 6.16
CA ILE A 5 11.67 -12.50 6.45
C ILE A 5 10.80 -12.76 5.22
N LEU A 6 11.15 -12.23 4.04
CA LEU A 6 10.37 -12.42 2.80
C LEU A 6 10.21 -13.89 2.39
N GLY A 7 11.14 -14.77 2.80
CA GLY A 7 11.05 -16.22 2.57
C GLY A 7 10.23 -16.98 3.61
N LYS A 8 9.71 -16.30 4.65
CA LYS A 8 8.90 -16.90 5.71
C LYS A 8 7.42 -16.93 5.32
N ASN A 9 6.58 -17.45 6.22
CA ASN A 9 5.13 -17.48 6.00
C ASN A 9 4.52 -16.06 6.08
N GLU A 10 3.32 -15.94 5.52
CA GLU A 10 2.57 -14.69 5.43
C GLU A 10 2.24 -14.10 6.80
N GLU A 11 1.96 -14.93 7.80
CA GLU A 11 1.69 -14.48 9.18
C GLU A 11 2.89 -13.75 9.81
N THR A 12 4.12 -14.24 9.55
CA THR A 12 5.34 -13.57 10.04
C THR A 12 5.50 -12.19 9.41
N LEU A 13 5.22 -12.09 8.12
CA LEU A 13 5.29 -10.84 7.37
C LEU A 13 4.19 -9.85 7.82
N GLN A 14 2.96 -10.33 7.97
CA GLN A 14 1.83 -9.57 8.49
C GLN A 14 2.19 -8.92 9.83
N LYS A 15 2.65 -9.74 10.79
CA LYS A 15 3.05 -9.24 12.12
C LYS A 15 4.19 -8.22 12.03
N TYR A 16 5.18 -8.45 11.17
CA TYR A 16 6.27 -7.50 11.00
C TYR A 16 5.79 -6.15 10.50
N LEU A 17 4.87 -6.12 9.51
CA LEU A 17 4.32 -4.90 8.95
C LEU A 17 3.34 -4.20 9.90
N GLU A 18 2.65 -4.94 10.78
CA GLU A 18 1.88 -4.37 11.89
C GLU A 18 2.80 -3.59 12.85
N ASP A 19 3.93 -4.18 13.24
CA ASP A 19 4.92 -3.56 14.14
C ASP A 19 5.71 -2.42 13.45
N HIS A 20 5.84 -2.44 12.12
CA HIS A 20 6.63 -1.50 11.32
C HIS A 20 5.78 -0.77 10.27
N ASN A 21 4.58 -0.32 10.66
CA ASN A 21 3.58 0.24 9.75
C ASN A 21 4.04 1.45 8.91
N LYS A 22 5.09 2.17 9.33
CA LYS A 22 5.71 3.26 8.56
C LYS A 22 6.21 2.79 7.19
N ILE A 23 6.57 1.51 7.04
CA ILE A 23 6.95 0.93 5.75
C ILE A 23 5.76 1.03 4.78
N LEU A 24 4.55 0.63 5.20
CA LEU A 24 3.34 0.72 4.39
C LEU A 24 2.93 2.17 4.15
N MET A 25 3.05 3.06 5.15
CA MET A 25 2.78 4.49 4.98
C MET A 25 3.71 5.14 3.93
N ALA A 26 5.01 4.82 3.96
CA ALA A 26 5.98 5.32 3.00
C ALA A 26 5.79 4.71 1.60
N THR A 27 5.36 3.44 1.54
CA THR A 27 5.17 2.73 0.26
C THR A 27 3.92 3.19 -0.47
N LEU A 28 2.80 3.29 0.25
CA LEU A 28 1.44 3.40 -0.30
C LEU A 28 0.70 4.68 0.10
N GLY A 29 1.26 5.45 1.01
CA GLY A 29 0.70 6.70 1.50
C GLY A 29 1.59 7.90 1.19
N VAL A 30 1.28 9.01 1.85
CA VAL A 30 2.02 10.27 1.80
C VAL A 30 2.32 10.68 3.25
N PRO A 31 3.47 10.30 3.81
CA PRO A 31 3.84 10.60 5.20
C PRO A 31 3.74 12.08 5.59
N GLU A 32 3.86 12.98 4.62
CA GLU A 32 3.75 14.43 4.74
C GLU A 32 2.32 14.92 5.04
N TYR A 33 1.30 14.10 4.72
CA TYR A 33 -0.09 14.49 4.91
C TYR A 33 -0.46 14.55 6.40
N ALA A 34 -1.44 15.39 6.72
CA ALA A 34 -1.84 15.64 8.11
C ALA A 34 -2.37 14.39 8.82
N TYR A 35 -2.97 13.46 8.06
CA TYR A 35 -3.59 12.25 8.58
C TYR A 35 -3.00 11.03 7.91
N ASN A 36 -2.47 10.09 8.71
CA ASN A 36 -1.85 8.86 8.24
C ASN A 36 -2.20 7.72 9.21
N PHE A 37 -2.88 6.68 8.72
CA PHE A 37 -3.24 5.50 9.50
C PHE A 37 -2.98 4.23 8.69
N VAL A 38 -2.60 3.17 9.39
CA VAL A 38 -2.51 1.81 8.84
C VAL A 38 -3.38 0.91 9.70
N ILE A 39 -4.37 0.28 9.09
CA ILE A 39 -5.34 -0.57 9.77
C ILE A 39 -5.09 -2.01 9.32
N PRO A 40 -4.54 -2.88 10.18
CA PRO A 40 -4.37 -4.27 9.83
C PRO A 40 -5.71 -5.00 9.80
N LYS A 41 -5.83 -6.00 8.94
CA LYS A 41 -6.95 -6.94 8.87
C LYS A 41 -8.31 -6.22 8.82
N PHE A 42 -8.42 -5.21 7.97
CA PHE A 42 -9.63 -4.39 7.85
C PHE A 42 -10.77 -5.21 7.26
N SER A 43 -11.80 -5.46 8.07
CA SER A 43 -12.95 -6.28 7.71
C SER A 43 -14.13 -5.45 7.20
N PHE A 44 -14.78 -5.92 6.14
CA PHE A 44 -15.93 -5.26 5.53
C PHE A 44 -16.82 -6.24 4.76
N GLY A 45 -18.04 -5.84 4.40
CA GLY A 45 -19.00 -6.67 3.66
C GLY A 45 -19.39 -7.99 4.31
N GLY A 46 -19.11 -8.17 5.61
CA GLY A 46 -19.41 -9.39 6.37
C GLY A 46 -18.56 -10.61 6.01
N LYS A 47 -17.76 -10.55 4.93
CA LYS A 47 -16.96 -11.69 4.45
C LYS A 47 -15.58 -11.30 3.91
N TYR A 48 -15.33 -10.02 3.66
CA TYR A 48 -14.06 -9.54 3.13
C TYR A 48 -13.16 -9.06 4.27
N GLN A 49 -11.86 -9.31 4.10
CA GLN A 49 -10.82 -8.78 4.96
C GLN A 49 -9.61 -8.50 4.08
N SER A 50 -9.12 -7.26 4.09
CA SER A 50 -7.83 -6.91 3.49
C SER A 50 -6.73 -7.05 4.54
N ASP A 51 -5.53 -7.44 4.14
CA ASP A 51 -4.39 -7.58 5.05
C ASP A 51 -4.05 -6.26 5.73
N PHE A 52 -4.12 -5.16 4.96
CA PHE A 52 -4.01 -3.80 5.47
C PHE A 52 -4.95 -2.84 4.74
N LEU A 53 -5.27 -1.75 5.41
CA LEU A 53 -5.80 -0.53 4.80
C LEU A 53 -4.86 0.61 5.17
N VAL A 54 -4.32 1.30 4.16
CA VAL A 54 -3.52 2.51 4.33
C VAL A 54 -4.43 3.71 4.04
N PHE A 55 -4.57 4.59 5.02
CA PHE A 55 -5.33 5.82 4.92
C PHE A 55 -4.38 6.99 5.01
N THR A 56 -4.44 7.88 4.02
CA THR A 56 -3.76 9.18 4.08
C THR A 56 -4.73 10.30 3.71
N GLY A 57 -4.59 11.46 4.34
CA GLY A 57 -5.58 12.52 4.21
C GLY A 57 -5.01 13.91 4.36
N GLN A 58 -5.35 14.78 3.41
CA GLN A 58 -5.06 16.20 3.46
C GLN A 58 -6.21 16.99 2.83
N SER A 59 -6.49 18.16 3.41
CA SER A 59 -7.45 19.16 2.91
C SER A 59 -8.77 18.57 2.37
N SER A 60 -8.87 18.34 1.06
CA SER A 60 -10.13 18.00 0.38
C SER A 60 -10.37 16.51 0.18
N SER A 61 -9.37 15.65 0.37
CA SER A 61 -9.46 14.24 -0.01
C SER A 61 -8.86 13.29 1.03
N TYR A 62 -9.40 12.08 1.01
CA TYR A 62 -8.86 10.91 1.69
C TYR A 62 -8.48 9.89 0.63
N TRP A 63 -7.24 9.42 0.69
CA TRP A 63 -6.71 8.35 -0.13
C TRP A 63 -6.70 7.07 0.71
N ILE A 64 -7.40 6.06 0.22
CA ILE A 64 -7.62 4.81 0.92
C ILE A 64 -7.16 3.68 0.03
N THR A 65 -6.14 2.96 0.49
CA THR A 65 -5.56 1.85 -0.25
C THR A 65 -5.80 0.57 0.53
N LEU A 66 -6.61 -0.34 -0.03
CA LEU A 66 -6.74 -1.69 0.49
C LEU A 66 -5.60 -2.56 -0.05
N VAL A 67 -4.97 -3.32 0.82
CA VAL A 67 -3.78 -4.12 0.53
C VAL A 67 -4.08 -5.60 0.66
N GLU A 68 -3.74 -6.36 -0.37
CA GLU A 68 -3.65 -7.82 -0.37
C GLU A 68 -2.18 -8.23 -0.44
N LEU A 69 -1.73 -9.07 0.47
CA LEU A 69 -0.40 -9.66 0.50
C LEU A 69 -0.45 -11.06 -0.12
N GLU A 70 0.51 -11.33 -0.99
CA GLU A 70 0.83 -12.67 -1.44
C GLU A 70 2.31 -12.92 -1.18
N ALA A 71 2.74 -14.19 -1.08
CA ALA A 71 4.12 -14.47 -0.69
C ALA A 71 5.15 -13.89 -1.69
N ALA A 72 6.29 -13.41 -1.18
CA ALA A 72 7.38 -12.87 -1.99
C ALA A 72 8.01 -13.93 -2.92
N THR A 73 7.83 -15.22 -2.61
CA THR A 73 8.29 -16.35 -3.43
C THR A 73 7.33 -16.71 -4.56
N ARG A 74 6.16 -16.06 -4.66
CA ARG A 74 5.20 -16.31 -5.74
C ARG A 74 5.71 -15.74 -7.06
N VAL A 75 5.55 -16.55 -8.10
CA VAL A 75 5.69 -16.10 -9.49
C VAL A 75 4.46 -15.25 -9.83
N ILE A 76 4.69 -14.12 -10.50
CA ILE A 76 3.66 -13.13 -10.82
C ILE A 76 3.00 -13.47 -12.17
N PHE A 77 3.80 -13.83 -13.18
CA PHE A 77 3.33 -14.19 -14.52
C PHE A 77 3.75 -15.61 -14.92
N THR A 78 2.89 -16.28 -15.68
CA THR A 78 3.22 -17.54 -16.34
C THR A 78 4.24 -17.32 -17.46
N LYS A 79 4.91 -18.39 -17.90
CA LYS A 79 5.83 -18.33 -19.05
C LYS A 79 5.17 -17.82 -20.34
N ASN A 80 3.86 -17.92 -20.45
CA ASN A 80 3.07 -17.45 -21.59
C ASN A 80 2.57 -16.00 -21.41
N GLY A 81 2.94 -15.33 -20.32
CA GLY A 81 2.61 -13.93 -20.06
C GLY A 81 1.24 -13.66 -19.42
N GLY A 82 0.44 -14.69 -19.15
CA GLY A 82 -0.79 -14.55 -18.36
C GLY A 82 -0.52 -14.51 -16.85
N TYR A 83 -1.49 -14.04 -16.05
CA TYR A 83 -1.38 -14.04 -14.59
C TYR A 83 -1.14 -15.45 -14.04
N ALA A 84 -0.12 -15.57 -13.18
CA ALA A 84 0.08 -16.79 -12.43
C ALA A 84 -1.08 -17.03 -11.44
N LYS A 85 -1.18 -18.27 -10.94
CA LYS A 85 -2.30 -18.71 -10.11
C LYS A 85 -2.65 -17.75 -8.96
N TYR A 86 -1.65 -17.33 -8.19
CA TYR A 86 -1.85 -16.50 -7.00
C TYR A 86 -2.23 -15.08 -7.35
N LEU A 87 -1.54 -14.45 -8.32
CA LEU A 87 -1.96 -13.15 -8.83
C LEU A 87 -3.39 -13.18 -9.37
N ASN A 88 -3.78 -14.22 -10.11
CA ASN A 88 -5.15 -14.33 -10.63
C ASN A 88 -6.20 -14.41 -9.50
N ILE A 89 -5.90 -15.12 -8.42
CA ILE A 89 -6.78 -15.20 -7.23
C ILE A 89 -6.88 -13.83 -6.55
N ALA A 90 -5.75 -13.19 -6.25
CA ALA A 90 -5.70 -11.87 -5.63
C ALA A 90 -6.43 -10.81 -6.49
N MET A 91 -6.24 -10.83 -7.81
CA MET A 91 -6.94 -9.95 -8.75
C MET A 91 -8.46 -10.10 -8.68
N ARG A 92 -8.97 -11.34 -8.56
CA ARG A 92 -10.40 -11.57 -8.38
C ARG A 92 -10.88 -11.00 -7.05
N GLN A 93 -10.14 -11.24 -5.97
CA GLN A 93 -10.47 -10.77 -4.63
C GLN A 93 -10.57 -9.24 -4.55
N VAL A 94 -9.56 -8.51 -5.04
CA VAL A 94 -9.58 -7.05 -5.02
C VAL A 94 -10.66 -6.46 -5.94
N LYS A 95 -11.00 -7.14 -7.05
CA LYS A 95 -12.13 -6.76 -7.91
C LYS A 95 -13.47 -6.93 -7.20
N GLU A 96 -13.65 -8.01 -6.46
CA GLU A 96 -14.85 -8.20 -5.62
C GLU A 96 -14.95 -7.14 -4.52
N TRP A 97 -13.83 -6.75 -3.91
CA TRP A 97 -13.81 -5.65 -2.95
C TRP A 97 -14.29 -4.34 -3.58
N LYS A 98 -13.76 -4.01 -4.77
CA LYS A 98 -14.14 -2.80 -5.51
C LYS A 98 -15.64 -2.77 -5.82
N ILE A 99 -16.20 -3.90 -6.27
CA ILE A 99 -17.64 -4.04 -6.53
C ILE A 99 -18.43 -3.76 -5.25
N TRP A 100 -18.09 -4.44 -4.15
CA TRP A 100 -18.80 -4.27 -2.89
C TRP A 100 -18.72 -2.83 -2.36
N ILE A 101 -17.54 -2.21 -2.40
CA ILE A 101 -17.33 -0.83 -1.94
C ILE A 101 -18.17 0.15 -2.75
N ASN A 102 -18.23 -0.01 -4.08
CA ASN A 102 -19.03 0.86 -4.94
C ASN A 102 -20.53 0.74 -4.64
N GLU A 103 -21.01 -0.46 -4.36
CA GLU A 103 -22.41 -0.73 -3.99
C GLU A 103 -22.75 -0.28 -2.56
N ASN A 104 -21.75 -0.18 -1.67
CA ASN A 104 -21.94 0.02 -0.23
C ASN A 104 -21.09 1.17 0.34
N MET A 105 -20.89 2.25 -0.43
CA MET A 105 -19.95 3.33 -0.11
C MET A 105 -20.18 3.95 1.29
N GLU A 106 -21.42 4.24 1.66
CA GLU A 106 -21.74 4.83 2.97
C GLU A 106 -21.42 3.87 4.14
N CYS A 107 -21.67 2.57 3.95
CA CYS A 107 -21.31 1.55 4.91
C CYS A 107 -19.78 1.46 5.05
N PHE A 108 -19.06 1.44 3.92
CA PHE A 108 -17.60 1.44 3.91
C PHE A 108 -17.02 2.66 4.64
N ARG A 109 -17.53 3.87 4.37
CA ARG A 109 -17.12 5.11 5.04
C ARG A 109 -17.29 5.03 6.55
N LYS A 110 -18.43 4.49 7.01
CA LYS A 110 -18.69 4.30 8.44
C LYS A 110 -17.73 3.30 9.08
N LEU A 111 -17.49 2.15 8.44
CA LEU A 111 -16.56 1.13 8.91
C LEU A 111 -15.12 1.67 9.01
N LEU A 112 -14.69 2.43 8.00
CA LEU A 112 -13.39 3.08 7.99
C LEU A 112 -13.26 4.09 9.13
N TYR A 113 -14.26 4.97 9.29
CA TYR A 113 -14.32 5.93 10.38
C TYR A 113 -14.22 5.24 11.76
N ASP A 114 -15.02 4.20 11.99
CA ASP A 114 -15.01 3.47 13.27
C ASP A 114 -13.66 2.79 13.53
N SER A 115 -12.99 2.32 12.47
CA SER A 115 -11.68 1.68 12.59
C SER A 115 -10.57 2.68 12.90
N ILE A 116 -10.59 3.87 12.29
CA ILE A 116 -9.63 4.94 12.63
C ILE A 116 -9.87 5.45 14.05
N ARG A 117 -11.14 5.65 14.45
CA ARG A 117 -11.51 6.12 15.79
C ARG A 117 -11.00 5.20 16.90
N LYS A 118 -10.94 3.89 16.65
CA LYS A 118 -10.36 2.92 17.60
C LYS A 118 -8.86 3.13 17.81
N GLN A 119 -8.13 3.58 16.79
CA GLN A 119 -6.70 3.89 16.89
C GLN A 119 -6.44 5.31 17.42
N ASN A 120 -7.33 6.26 17.11
CA ASN A 120 -7.21 7.66 17.50
C ASN A 120 -8.59 8.27 17.79
N CYS A 121 -8.95 8.34 19.07
CA CYS A 121 -10.26 8.83 19.51
C CYS A 121 -10.49 10.31 19.16
N ASP A 122 -9.43 11.12 19.17
CA ASP A 122 -9.48 12.56 18.94
C ASP A 122 -9.63 12.91 17.46
N PHE A 123 -9.59 11.91 16.58
CA PHE A 123 -9.83 12.11 15.16
C PHE A 123 -11.32 12.37 14.84
N TYR A 124 -12.22 12.22 15.82
CA TYR A 124 -13.67 12.40 15.62
C TYR A 124 -14.02 13.74 14.98
N ASP A 125 -13.56 14.84 15.58
CA ASP A 125 -13.88 16.19 15.11
C ASP A 125 -13.13 16.58 13.83
N LYS A 126 -12.22 15.71 13.37
CA LYS A 126 -11.34 15.94 12.21
C LYS A 126 -11.73 15.10 10.99
N PHE A 127 -12.54 14.06 11.18
CA PHE A 127 -13.03 13.21 10.09
C PHE A 127 -14.22 13.91 9.41
N ASP A 128 -14.04 14.27 8.15
CA ASP A 128 -15.03 14.96 7.35
C ASP A 128 -15.54 14.04 6.23
N PHE A 129 -16.77 13.58 6.37
CA PHE A 129 -17.45 12.71 5.39
C PHE A 129 -17.71 13.40 4.05
N CYS A 130 -17.66 14.73 3.98
CA CYS A 130 -17.84 15.48 2.75
C CYS A 130 -16.58 15.50 1.88
N ARG A 131 -15.42 15.08 2.40
CA ARG A 131 -14.19 14.95 1.60
C ARG A 131 -14.33 13.88 0.54
N ARG A 132 -13.55 14.01 -0.53
CA ARG A 132 -13.51 13.00 -1.58
C ARG A 132 -12.76 11.76 -1.10
N PHE A 133 -13.40 10.60 -1.20
CA PHE A 133 -12.78 9.30 -0.93
C PHE A 133 -12.21 8.74 -2.24
N ILE A 134 -10.90 8.63 -2.30
CA ILE A 134 -10.16 8.07 -3.44
C ILE A 134 -9.69 6.69 -3.01
N ILE A 135 -10.39 5.67 -3.48
CA ILE A 135 -10.16 4.28 -3.09
C ILE A 135 -9.39 3.56 -4.20
N SER A 136 -8.29 2.90 -3.84
CA SER A 136 -7.48 2.04 -4.68
C SER A 136 -7.26 0.67 -4.02
N GLN A 137 -6.84 -0.31 -4.82
CA GLN A 137 -6.41 -1.62 -4.32
C GLN A 137 -4.96 -1.85 -4.71
N VAL A 138 -4.20 -2.49 -3.82
CA VAL A 138 -2.82 -2.89 -4.10
C VAL A 138 -2.63 -4.35 -3.75
N ILE A 139 -2.00 -5.09 -4.66
CA ILE A 139 -1.52 -6.45 -4.45
C ILE A 139 -0.01 -6.37 -4.31
N ILE A 140 0.54 -6.88 -3.19
CA ILE A 140 1.98 -6.98 -2.95
C ILE A 140 2.38 -8.44 -3.13
N ILE A 141 3.11 -8.74 -4.21
CA ILE A 141 3.41 -10.12 -4.61
C ILE A 141 4.80 -10.22 -5.22
N GLY A 142 5.50 -11.33 -4.96
CA GLY A 142 6.70 -11.70 -5.68
C GLY A 142 7.89 -10.73 -5.52
N ARG A 143 8.89 -10.89 -6.38
CA ARG A 143 10.12 -10.08 -6.42
C ARG A 143 10.38 -9.50 -7.80
N ARG A 144 10.95 -8.31 -7.84
CA ARG A 144 11.24 -7.55 -9.07
C ARG A 144 12.20 -8.29 -10.01
N ASN A 145 13.13 -9.08 -9.45
CA ASN A 145 14.08 -9.86 -10.23
C ASN A 145 13.43 -10.96 -11.09
N SER A 146 12.18 -11.34 -10.80
CA SER A 146 11.41 -12.31 -11.58
C SER A 146 10.64 -11.70 -12.75
N LEU A 147 10.63 -10.36 -12.88
CA LEU A 147 9.83 -9.64 -13.87
C LEU A 147 10.66 -9.24 -15.10
N SER A 148 10.17 -9.62 -16.29
CA SER A 148 10.69 -9.11 -17.56
C SER A 148 10.24 -7.66 -17.82
N LYS A 149 10.73 -7.04 -18.90
CA LYS A 149 10.26 -5.71 -19.32
C LYS A 149 8.79 -5.73 -19.71
N GLU A 150 8.37 -6.80 -20.39
CA GLU A 150 6.99 -7.04 -20.81
C GLU A 150 6.08 -7.26 -19.59
N ASP A 151 6.55 -7.96 -18.57
CA ASP A 151 5.78 -8.12 -17.33
C ASP A 151 5.54 -6.79 -16.61
N ARG A 152 6.54 -5.90 -16.61
CA ARG A 152 6.38 -4.54 -16.05
C ARG A 152 5.36 -3.71 -16.83
N ALA A 153 5.33 -3.84 -18.16
CA ALA A 153 4.32 -3.19 -18.98
C ALA A 153 2.90 -3.71 -18.66
N ARG A 154 2.73 -5.03 -18.48
CA ARG A 154 1.44 -5.63 -18.06
C ARG A 154 0.99 -5.14 -16.69
N ILE A 155 1.91 -4.95 -15.75
CA ILE A 155 1.60 -4.37 -14.44
C ILE A 155 1.07 -2.95 -14.60
N ALA A 156 1.73 -2.12 -15.41
CA ALA A 156 1.31 -0.73 -15.64
C ALA A 156 -0.10 -0.63 -16.23
N GLU A 157 -0.50 -1.55 -17.11
CA GLU A 157 -1.86 -1.59 -17.68
C GLU A 157 -2.97 -1.77 -16.61
N GLU A 158 -2.69 -2.44 -15.49
CA GLU A 158 -3.69 -2.62 -14.41
C GLU A 158 -3.81 -1.40 -13.50
N GLU A 159 -2.79 -0.54 -13.44
CA GLU A 159 -2.82 0.68 -12.62
C GLU A 159 -3.93 1.64 -13.07
N ASP A 160 -4.24 1.66 -14.37
CA ASP A 160 -5.38 2.41 -14.95
C ASP A 160 -6.72 1.98 -14.34
N ASN A 161 -6.84 0.72 -13.90
CA ASN A 161 -8.03 0.20 -13.22
C ASN A 161 -8.08 0.50 -11.72
N ARG A 162 -7.12 1.28 -11.20
CA ARG A 162 -6.85 1.53 -9.77
C ARG A 162 -6.50 0.28 -8.97
N ILE A 163 -5.96 -0.73 -9.65
CA ILE A 163 -5.37 -1.92 -9.02
C ILE A 163 -3.87 -1.86 -9.29
N GLN A 164 -3.07 -1.60 -8.26
CA GLN A 164 -1.60 -1.65 -8.43
C GLN A 164 -1.09 -3.03 -8.03
N ILE A 165 -0.10 -3.51 -8.79
CA ILE A 165 0.62 -4.74 -8.47
C ILE A 165 2.06 -4.33 -8.18
N ILE A 166 2.48 -4.42 -6.93
CA ILE A 166 3.84 -4.09 -6.52
C ILE A 166 4.57 -5.31 -5.99
N THR A 167 5.90 -5.24 -6.02
CA THR A 167 6.78 -6.28 -5.47
C THR A 167 7.28 -5.88 -4.09
N TYR A 168 7.71 -6.87 -3.30
CA TYR A 168 8.27 -6.61 -1.97
C TYR A 168 9.53 -5.74 -2.00
N ASP A 169 10.20 -5.65 -3.15
CA ASP A 169 11.38 -4.80 -3.34
C ASP A 169 11.07 -3.34 -3.00
N ARG A 170 9.85 -2.86 -3.29
CA ARG A 170 9.43 -1.49 -2.93
C ARG A 170 9.35 -1.28 -1.42
N LEU A 171 8.90 -2.28 -0.66
CA LEU A 171 8.82 -2.22 0.80
C LEU A 171 10.23 -2.24 1.42
N VAL A 172 11.11 -3.08 0.88
CA VAL A 172 12.53 -3.16 1.29
C VAL A 172 13.24 -1.83 1.06
N GLU A 173 13.03 -1.21 -0.10
CA GLU A 173 13.56 0.11 -0.43
C GLU A 173 13.07 1.18 0.55
N CYS A 174 11.77 1.17 0.87
CA CYS A 174 11.19 2.11 1.83
C CYS A 174 11.74 1.90 3.25
N GLU A 175 11.86 0.65 3.71
CA GLU A 175 12.46 0.35 5.02
C GLU A 175 13.89 0.89 5.11
N LYS A 176 14.73 0.64 4.10
CA LYS A 176 16.11 1.15 4.05
C LYS A 176 16.15 2.67 4.11
N ARG A 177 15.28 3.37 3.37
CA ARG A 177 15.20 4.84 3.44
C ARG A 177 14.77 5.32 4.82
N ILE A 178 13.78 4.67 5.45
CA ILE A 178 13.35 4.99 6.83
C ILE A 178 14.52 4.85 7.80
N GLU A 179 15.34 3.81 7.68
CA GLU A 179 16.52 3.62 8.52
C GLU A 179 17.57 4.70 8.30
N GLN A 180 17.86 5.05 7.04
CA GLN A 180 18.76 6.16 6.71
C GLN A 180 18.28 7.48 7.31
N MET A 181 16.98 7.79 7.19
CA MET A 181 16.41 8.99 7.81
C MET A 181 16.56 8.99 9.33
N ARG A 182 16.29 7.85 9.98
CA ARG A 182 16.48 7.71 11.44
C ARG A 182 17.93 7.94 11.85
N PHE A 183 18.89 7.37 11.11
CA PHE A 183 20.32 7.56 11.36
C PHE A 183 20.73 9.04 11.30
N HIS A 184 20.18 9.79 10.34
CA HIS A 184 20.43 11.23 10.19
C HIS A 184 19.49 12.12 11.03
N ASN A 185 18.70 11.55 11.93
CA ASN A 185 17.69 12.25 12.74
C ASN A 185 16.71 13.11 11.90
N PHE A 186 16.39 12.64 10.71
CA PHE A 186 15.47 13.30 9.81
C PHE A 186 14.03 12.85 10.07
N PRO A 187 13.05 13.76 10.15
CA PRO A 187 11.71 13.41 10.56
C PRO A 187 10.96 12.68 9.44
N PHE A 188 10.13 11.71 9.84
CA PHE A 188 9.43 10.82 8.91
C PHE A 188 8.37 11.54 8.07
N ASP A 189 7.79 12.62 8.58
CA ASP A 189 6.83 13.47 7.88
C ASP A 189 7.46 14.31 6.76
N ARG A 190 8.75 14.13 6.49
CA ARG A 190 9.47 14.67 5.33
C ARG A 190 10.02 13.58 4.43
N TYR A 191 9.45 12.39 4.45
CA TYR A 191 9.92 11.22 3.74
C TYR A 191 10.31 11.46 2.28
N HIS A 192 9.51 12.21 1.52
CA HIS A 192 9.69 12.52 0.11
C HIS A 192 10.54 13.77 -0.17
N TYR A 193 11.08 14.45 0.85
CA TYR A 193 11.97 15.60 0.64
C TYR A 193 13.38 15.11 0.30
N ASP A 194 13.82 15.37 -0.94
CA ASP A 194 15.11 14.92 -1.50
C ASP A 194 16.36 15.59 -0.92
N THR A 195 16.23 16.43 0.10
CA THR A 195 17.32 17.24 0.64
C THR A 195 18.47 16.43 1.29
N LEU A 196 18.44 15.08 1.27
CA LEU A 196 19.38 14.23 2.01
C LEU A 196 19.92 12.99 1.28
N ILE A 197 19.62 12.72 0.00
CA ILE A 197 20.21 11.55 -0.73
C ILE A 197 20.85 11.96 -2.07
N ASN A 198 21.40 13.17 -2.16
CA ASN A 198 22.23 13.58 -3.30
C ASN A 198 23.74 13.40 -3.06
N ASP A 199 24.15 12.85 -1.90
CA ASP A 199 25.57 12.59 -1.60
C ASP A 199 25.98 11.11 -1.70
N THR A 200 25.02 10.20 -1.96
CA THR A 200 25.29 8.81 -2.32
C THR A 200 24.30 8.38 -3.39
N SER A 201 24.76 8.31 -4.64
CA SER A 201 24.03 7.91 -5.84
C SER A 201 23.11 6.70 -5.65
N VAL A 202 21.82 6.94 -5.40
CA VAL A 202 20.73 6.01 -5.64
C VAL A 202 19.57 6.83 -6.20
N HIS A 203 19.46 6.91 -7.52
CA HIS A 203 18.26 7.45 -8.16
C HIS A 203 17.11 6.49 -7.88
N PHE A 204 16.18 6.90 -7.02
CA PHE A 204 14.85 6.32 -6.99
C PHE A 204 14.08 6.98 -8.12
N ASP A 205 13.93 6.28 -9.25
CA ASP A 205 13.00 6.67 -10.31
C ASP A 205 11.57 6.57 -9.75
N TYR A 206 11.12 7.62 -9.09
CA TYR A 206 9.70 7.85 -8.89
C TYR A 206 9.12 8.26 -10.25
N PRO A 207 8.12 7.55 -10.80
CA PRO A 207 7.28 8.16 -11.80
C PRO A 207 6.56 9.32 -11.11
N MET A 208 7.09 10.52 -11.31
CA MET A 208 6.32 11.75 -11.13
C MET A 208 5.30 11.74 -12.25
N ASP A 209 4.22 10.99 -12.06
CA ASP A 209 3.02 11.17 -12.86
C ASP A 209 2.61 12.62 -12.68
N ASN A 210 2.63 13.34 -13.80
CA ASN A 210 2.15 14.70 -13.89
C ASN A 210 0.72 14.73 -13.32
N VAL A 211 0.60 15.21 -12.07
CA VAL A 211 -0.67 15.61 -11.51
C VAL A 211 -1.15 16.79 -12.35
N PRO A 212 -2.35 16.73 -12.97
CA PRO A 212 -2.92 17.86 -13.67
C PRO A 212 -3.18 19.06 -12.75
#